data_AF-S4RME2-F1
#
_entry.id   AF-S4RME2-F1
#
_cell.length_a   1.000
_cell.length_b   1.000
_cell.length_c   1.000
_cell.angle_alpha   90.00
_cell.angle_beta   90.00
_cell.angle_gamma   90.00
#
_symmetry.space_group_name_H-M   'P 1'
#
loop_
_entity.id
_entity.type
_entity.pdbx_description
1 polymer ?
#
loop_
_entity_poly.entity_id
_entity_poly.type
_entity_poly.pdbx_seq_one_letter_code
_entity_poly.pdbx_strand_id
1 'polypeptide(L)' 'MADDLLAAADKYALERLKVMCEEALCTNLSVENVAETLILADLHSAEQLKAQAIDFIAVMRRT' A
#
# COMPACT_ATOMS: atom_id res chain seq x y z
N MET A 1 2.19 -11.91 -3.54
CA MET A 1 0.75 -12.14 -3.77
C MET A 1 -0.08 -10.86 -3.85
N ALA A 2 -0.28 -10.07 -2.79
CA ALA A 2 -1.08 -8.84 -2.88
C ALA A 2 -0.34 -7.70 -3.62
N ASP A 3 0.98 -7.67 -3.49
CA ASP A 3 1.95 -6.92 -4.28
C ASP A 3 1.87 -7.20 -5.79
N ASP A 4 1.96 -8.48 -6.18
CA ASP A 4 1.85 -8.88 -7.60
C ASP A 4 0.48 -8.52 -8.19
N LEU A 5 -0.58 -8.67 -7.38
CA LEU A 5 -1.94 -8.37 -7.78
C LEU A 5 -2.18 -6.86 -7.90
N LEU A 6 -1.59 -6.06 -7.01
CA LEU A 6 -1.61 -4.60 -7.09
C LEU A 6 -0.88 -4.11 -8.35
N ALA A 7 0.29 -4.68 -8.64
CA ALA A 7 1.05 -4.37 -9.86
C ALA A 7 0.26 -4.70 -11.13
N ALA A 8 -0.45 -5.84 -11.15
CA ALA A 8 -1.33 -6.20 -12.25
C ALA A 8 -2.55 -5.26 -12.32
N ALA A 9 -3.17 -4.93 -11.19
CA ALA A 9 -4.33 -4.05 -11.14
C ALA A 9 -4.00 -2.65 -11.69
N ASP A 10 -2.85 -2.10 -11.31
CA ASP A 10 -2.36 -0.82 -11.82
C ASP A 10 -2.06 -0.89 -13.33
N LYS A 11 -1.33 -1.93 -13.77
CA LYS A 11 -0.99 -2.13 -15.20
C LYS A 11 -2.21 -2.27 -16.11
N TYR A 12 -3.28 -2.90 -15.63
CA TYR A 12 -4.50 -3.14 -16.39
C TYR A 12 -5.62 -2.13 -16.08
N ALA A 13 -5.33 -1.06 -15.32
CA ALA A 13 -6.30 -0.04 -14.90
C ALA A 13 -7.57 -0.62 -14.25
N LEU A 14 -7.40 -1.68 -13.46
CA LEU A 14 -8.48 -2.34 -12.72
C LEU A 14 -8.67 -1.66 -11.37
N GLU A 15 -9.22 -0.44 -11.38
CA GLU A 15 -9.32 0.43 -10.21
C GLU A 15 -9.94 -0.26 -8.99
N ARG A 16 -11.04 -0.98 -9.18
CA ARG A 16 -11.71 -1.70 -8.07
C ARG A 16 -10.84 -2.80 -7.47
N LEU A 17 -10.07 -3.51 -8.30
CA LEU A 17 -9.13 -4.53 -7.82
C LEU A 17 -7.95 -3.89 -7.09
N LYS A 18 -7.48 -2.74 -7.59
CA LYS A 18 -6.41 -1.95 -6.99
C LYS A 18 -6.79 -1.54 -5.57
N VAL A 19 -7.97 -0.95 -5.38
CA VAL A 19 -8.50 -0.58 -4.05
C VAL A 19 -8.59 -1.78 -3.10
N MET A 20 -9.07 -2.93 -3.57
CA MET A 20 -9.12 -4.15 -2.75
C MET A 20 -7.72 -4.63 -2.32
N CYS A 21 -6.71 -4.48 -3.19
CA CYS A 21 -5.32 -4.81 -2.84
C CYS A 21 -4.75 -3.80 -1.83
N GLU A 22 -5.07 -2.51 -1.99
CA GLU A 22 -4.68 -1.46 -1.05
C GLU A 22 -5.23 -1.71 0.35
N GLU A 23 -6.51 -2.05 0.48
CA GLU A 23 -7.13 -2.42 1.77
C GLU A 23 -6.47 -3.66 2.41
N ALA A 24 -6.20 -4.70 1.60
CA ALA A 24 -5.55 -5.91 2.07
C ALA A 24 -4.09 -5.68 2.51
N LEU A 25 -3.33 -4.84 1.79
CA LEU A 25 -1.98 -4.47 2.18
C LEU A 25 -1.98 -3.58 3.42
N CYS A 26 -2.94 -2.66 3.52
CA CYS A 26 -3.05 -1.78 4.67
C CYS A 26 -3.38 -2.54 5.96
N THR A 27 -4.25 -3.54 5.91
CA THR A 27 -4.58 -4.36 7.09
C THR A 27 -3.40 -5.21 7.58
N ASN A 28 -2.41 -5.47 6.71
CA ASN A 28 -1.20 -6.21 7.05
C ASN A 28 0.01 -5.29 7.33
N LEU A 29 -0.18 -3.96 7.39
CA LEU A 29 0.89 -3.02 7.69
C LEU A 29 1.46 -3.25 9.09
N SER A 30 2.78 -3.26 9.18
CA SER A 30 3.56 -3.43 10.39
C SER A 30 4.80 -2.52 10.35
N VAL A 31 5.44 -2.34 11.49
CA VAL A 31 6.69 -1.56 11.59
C VAL A 31 7.79 -2.10 10.67
N GLU A 32 7.82 -3.41 10.47
CA GLU A 32 8.84 -4.09 9.68
C GLU A 32 8.60 -3.94 8.17
N ASN A 33 7.34 -3.88 7.73
CA ASN A 33 6.99 -3.90 6.31
C ASN A 33 6.51 -2.54 5.76
N VAL A 34 6.25 -1.54 6.61
CA VAL A 34 5.68 -0.25 6.17
C VAL A 34 6.58 0.49 5.18
N ALA A 35 7.90 0.38 5.33
CA ALA A 35 8.85 1.00 4.42
C ALA A 35 8.78 0.38 3.01
N GLU A 36 8.77 -0.96 2.94
CA GLU A 36 8.64 -1.67 1.66
C GLU A 36 7.27 -1.44 1.01
N THR A 37 6.21 -1.45 1.82
CA THR A 37 4.84 -1.19 1.39
C THR A 37 4.67 0.22 0.82
N LEU A 38 5.33 1.22 1.42
CA LEU A 38 5.31 2.60 0.93
C LEU A 38 5.98 2.73 -0.45
N ILE A 39 7.13 2.08 -0.63
CA ILE A 39 7.83 2.07 -1.93
C ILE A 39 6.96 1.42 -2.99
N LEU A 40 6.31 0.31 -2.63
CA LEU A 40 5.44 -0.43 -3.53
C LEU A 40 4.19 0.37 -3.91
N ALA A 41 3.61 1.09 -2.94
CA ALA A 41 2.46 1.95 -3.17
C ALA A 41 2.79 3.11 -4.12
N ASP A 42 3.98 3.72 -3.97
CA ASP A 42 4.45 4.78 -4.86
C ASP A 42 4.71 4.25 -6.28
N LEU A 43 5.31 3.06 -6.39
CA LEU A 43 5.62 2.43 -7.67
C LEU A 43 4.36 2.10 -8.50
N HIS A 44 3.28 1.67 -7.84
CA HIS A 44 2.03 1.26 -8.49
C HIS A 44 0.91 2.30 -8.36
N SER A 45 1.27 3.57 -8.11
CA SER A 45 0.34 4.70 -8.02
C SER A 45 -0.86 4.42 -7.08
N ALA A 46 -0.64 3.66 -6.01
CA ALA A 46 -1.64 3.23 -5.05
C ALA A 46 -1.77 4.29 -3.94
N GLU A 47 -2.51 5.37 -4.25
CA GLU A 47 -2.49 6.58 -3.42
C GLU A 47 -3.10 6.37 -2.02
N GLN A 48 -4.11 5.51 -1.86
CA GLN A 48 -4.71 5.28 -0.54
C GLN A 48 -3.77 4.49 0.36
N LEU A 49 -3.12 3.46 -0.17
CA LEU A 49 -2.10 2.69 0.54
C LEU A 49 -0.91 3.57 0.92
N LYS A 50 -0.47 4.45 0.01
CA LYS A 50 0.62 5.41 0.26
C LYS A 50 0.27 6.35 1.41
N ALA A 51 -0.93 6.93 1.41
CA ALA A 51 -1.40 7.80 2.49
C ALA A 51 -1.42 7.07 3.84
N GLN A 52 -1.99 5.85 3.88
CA GLN A 52 -2.07 5.07 5.11
C GLN A 52 -0.71 4.64 5.64
N ALA A 53 0.25 4.30 4.76
CA ALA A 53 1.62 4.00 5.16
C ALA A 53 2.33 5.23 5.75
N ILE A 54 2.15 6.42 5.17
CA ILE A 54 2.70 7.68 5.70
C ILE A 54 2.10 8.00 7.08
N ASP A 55 0.78 7.86 7.23
CA ASP A 55 0.10 8.08 8.50
C ASP A 55 0.60 7.11 9.58
N PHE A 56 0.78 5.83 9.23
CA PHE A 56 1.35 4.82 10.13
C PHE A 56 2.75 5.21 10.61
N ILE A 57 3.64 5.66 9.70
CA ILE A 57 4.99 6.14 10.04
C ILE A 57 4.91 7.39 10.93
N ALA A 58 4.02 8.33 10.63
CA ALA A 58 3.86 9.55 11.39
C ALA A 58 3.39 9.30 12.83
N VAL A 59 2.51 8.30 13.03
CA VAL A 59 2.07 7.86 14.35
C VAL A 59 3.21 7.20 15.13
N MET A 60 3.96 6.29 14.51
CA MET A 60 5.09 5.62 15.17
C MET A 60 6.16 6.59 15.66
N ARG A 61 6.40 7.69 14.94
CA ARG A 61 7.40 8.70 15.33
C ARG A 61 7.02 9.49 16.59
N ARG A 62 5.79 9.35 17.10
CA ARG A 62 5.32 10.02 18.34
C ARG A 62 5.40 9.16 19.60
N THR A 63 5.60 7.85 19.46
CA THR A 63 5.84 6.91 20.56
C THR A 63 7.32 6.73 20.83
#